data_AF-A0A376WTK7-F1
#
_entry.id   AF-A0A376WTK7-F1
#
_cell.length_a   1.000
_cell.length_b   1.000
_cell.length_c   1.000
_cell.angle_alpha   90.00
_cell.angle_beta   90.00
_cell.angle_gamma   90.00
#
_symmetry.space_group_name_H-M   'P 1'
#
loop_
_entity.id
_entity.type
_entity.pdbx_description
1 polymer ?
#
loop_
_entity_poly.entity_id
_entity_poly.type
_entity_poly.pdbx_seq_one_letter_code
_entity_poly.pdbx_strand_id
1 'polypeptide(L)'
;MITITKERLLTIKQWRETYGPGSNVVLPAEEAEELARIALASLEAEPVNQTYNLPELIEGMEVSIDVSTCDADLGNRYFGTVTEALELDTAKNGYILLVQDAEPNFDVNGNSP
;
A
#
# COMPACT_ATOMS: atom_id res chain seq x y z
N MET A 1 -26.64 16.69 19.09
CA MET A 1 -25.38 16.08 18.63
C MET A 1 -24.60 17.16 17.91
N ILE A 2 -23.45 17.57 18.47
CA ILE A 2 -22.56 18.53 17.82
C ILE A 2 -21.49 17.76 17.05
N THR A 3 -21.05 18.30 15.92
CA THR A 3 -19.95 17.72 15.14
C THR A 3 -18.80 18.71 15.17
N ILE A 4 -17.69 18.35 15.81
CA ILE A 4 -16.50 19.18 15.79
C ILE A 4 -15.91 19.17 14.36
N THR A 5 -15.71 20.36 13.79
CA THR A 5 -15.17 20.48 12.43
C THR A 5 -13.64 20.36 12.44
N LYS A 6 -13.05 19.98 11.30
CA LYS A 6 -11.58 19.94 11.13
C LYS A 6 -10.93 21.30 11.42
N GLU A 7 -11.56 22.38 10.99
CA GLU A 7 -11.08 23.75 11.26
C GLU A 7 -11.02 24.06 12.76
N ARG A 8 -12.02 23.58 13.51
CA ARG A 8 -12.07 23.74 14.96
C ARG A 8 -10.94 22.97 15.65
N LEU A 9 -10.69 21.72 15.23
CA LEU A 9 -9.57 20.91 15.72
C LEU A 9 -8.21 21.57 15.46
N LEU A 10 -8.02 22.16 14.27
CA LEU A 10 -6.79 22.90 13.94
C LEU A 10 -6.59 24.12 14.83
N THR A 11 -7.67 24.85 15.12
CA THR A 11 -7.63 26.01 16.04
C THR A 11 -7.23 25.58 17.45
N ILE A 12 -7.81 24.50 17.96
CA ILE A 12 -7.49 23.94 19.29
C ILE A 12 -6.01 23.50 19.34
N LYS A 13 -5.50 22.89 18.27
CA LYS A 13 -4.08 22.52 18.15
C LYS A 13 -3.17 23.76 18.19
N GLN A 14 -3.54 24.81 17.46
CA GLN A 14 -2.75 26.05 17.36
C GLN A 14 -2.68 26.83 18.69
N TRP A 15 -3.65 26.66 19.60
CA TRP A 15 -3.58 27.26 20.93
C TRP A 15 -2.36 26.79 21.73
N ARG A 16 -1.89 25.55 21.54
CA ARG A 16 -0.66 25.07 22.20
C ARG A 16 0.59 25.83 21.74
N GLU A 17 0.62 26.22 20.47
CA GLU A 17 1.69 27.04 19.90
C GLU A 17 1.59 28.50 20.36
N THR A 18 0.37 29.00 20.53
CA THR A 18 0.10 30.39 20.93
C THR A 18 0.35 30.64 22.41
N TYR A 19 -0.11 29.73 23.29
CA TYR A 19 -0.10 29.92 24.74
C TYR A 19 0.99 29.13 25.46
N GLY A 20 1.73 28.28 24.75
CA GLY A 20 2.88 27.55 25.28
C GLY A 20 2.54 26.31 26.14
N PRO A 21 3.52 25.43 26.39
CA PRO A 21 3.35 24.22 27.17
C PRO A 21 3.15 24.57 28.66
N GLY A 22 1.91 24.47 29.14
CA GLY A 22 1.53 24.79 30.53
C GLY A 22 0.28 25.66 30.66
N SER A 23 -0.21 26.22 29.55
CA SER A 23 -1.46 26.97 29.52
C SER A 23 -2.68 26.05 29.49
N ASN A 24 -3.65 26.33 30.36
CA ASN A 24 -4.93 25.63 30.37
C ASN A 24 -5.80 26.13 29.21
N VAL A 25 -6.32 25.20 28.42
CA VAL A 25 -7.31 25.46 27.38
C VAL A 25 -8.68 25.07 27.91
N VAL A 26 -9.65 25.99 27.82
CA VAL A 26 -11.04 25.73 28.21
C VAL A 26 -11.85 25.42 26.96
N LEU A 27 -12.55 24.29 26.99
CA LEU A 27 -13.46 23.85 25.93
C LEU A 27 -14.89 23.74 26.49
N PRO A 28 -15.93 24.02 25.69
CA PRO A 28 -17.30 23.64 26.02
C PRO A 28 -17.40 22.14 26.32
N ALA A 29 -18.26 21.76 27.27
CA ALA A 29 -18.43 20.36 27.66
C ALA A 29 -18.79 19.45 26.48
N GLU A 30 -19.64 19.95 25.56
CA GLU A 30 -20.07 19.23 24.36
C GLU A 30 -18.91 19.00 23.36
N GLU A 31 -17.99 19.97 23.21
CA GLU A 31 -16.80 19.80 22.37
C GLU A 31 -15.82 18.78 22.99
N ALA A 32 -15.68 18.80 24.32
CA ALA A 32 -14.82 17.87 25.05
C ALA A 32 -15.33 16.42 24.98
N GLU A 33 -16.64 16.21 25.10
CA GLU A 33 -17.27 14.88 24.96
C GLU A 33 -17.05 14.31 23.56
N GLU A 34 -17.24 15.13 22.52
CA GLU A 34 -17.07 14.69 21.14
C GLU A 34 -15.60 14.39 20.81
N LEU A 35 -14.66 15.19 21.34
CA LEU A 35 -13.22 14.93 21.25
C LEU A 35 -12.84 13.61 21.92
N ALA A 36 -13.36 13.35 23.12
CA ALA A 36 -13.11 12.09 23.82
C ALA A 36 -13.65 10.90 23.03
N ARG A 37 -14.84 11.02 22.44
CA ARG A 37 -15.44 9.99 21.57
C ARG A 37 -14.60 9.72 20.32
N ILE A 38 -14.12 10.76 19.64
CA ILE A 38 -13.25 10.62 18.47
C ILE A 38 -11.91 9.99 18.84
N ALA A 39 -11.30 10.43 19.95
CA ALA A 39 -10.04 9.88 20.44
C ALA A 39 -10.19 8.40 20.81
N LEU A 40 -11.27 8.03 21.50
CA LEU A 40 -11.56 6.64 21.84
C LEU A 40 -11.77 5.79 20.58
N ALA A 41 -12.58 6.26 19.63
CA ALA A 41 -12.77 5.59 18.35
C ALA A 41 -11.47 5.46 17.55
N SER A 42 -10.55 6.44 17.64
CA SER A 42 -9.23 6.37 17.00
C SER A 42 -8.27 5.40 17.67
N LEU A 43 -8.44 5.13 18.96
CA LEU A 43 -7.66 4.13 19.70
C LEU A 43 -8.21 2.71 19.50
N GLU A 44 -9.53 2.58 19.37
CA GLU A 44 -10.23 1.32 19.08
C GLU A 44 -10.20 0.95 17.59
N ALA A 45 -10.01 1.93 16.71
CA ALA A 45 -9.76 1.66 15.31
C ALA A 45 -8.44 0.90 15.20
N GLU A 46 -8.51 -0.37 14.80
CA GLU A 46 -7.33 -1.09 14.33
C GLU A 46 -6.63 -0.20 13.30
N PRO A 47 -5.29 -0.02 13.39
CA PRO A 47 -4.58 0.69 12.35
C PRO A 47 -4.98 0.05 11.03
N VAL A 48 -5.47 0.85 10.07
CA VAL A 48 -5.77 0.34 8.73
C VAL A 48 -4.45 -0.20 8.22
N ASN A 49 -4.28 -1.51 8.38
CA ASN A 49 -3.07 -2.20 8.04
C ASN A 49 -3.10 -2.26 6.52
N GLN A 50 -2.59 -1.21 5.87
CA GLN A 50 -2.26 -1.25 4.45
C GLN A 50 -1.11 -2.22 4.16
N THR A 51 -0.75 -3.09 5.10
CA THR A 51 -0.15 -4.38 4.80
C THR A 51 -1.24 -5.28 4.21
N TYR A 52 -1.69 -4.96 3.00
CA TYR A 52 -1.96 -6.07 2.11
C TYR A 52 -0.60 -6.75 1.96
N ASN A 53 -0.49 -8.00 2.42
CA ASN A 53 0.71 -8.78 2.16
C ASN A 53 0.86 -8.78 0.63
N LEU A 54 1.88 -8.08 0.13
CA LEU A 54 2.15 -7.96 -1.31
C LEU A 54 2.12 -9.36 -1.97
N PRO A 55 2.65 -10.43 -1.33
CA PRO A 55 2.52 -11.79 -1.82
C PRO A 55 1.07 -12.25 -2.06
N GLU A 56 0.16 -12.01 -1.11
CA GLU A 56 -1.25 -12.44 -1.21
C GLU A 56 -2.01 -11.74 -2.34
N LEU A 57 -1.59 -10.52 -2.69
CA LEU A 57 -2.22 -9.77 -3.78
C LEU A 57 -1.71 -10.17 -5.16
N ILE A 58 -0.48 -10.65 -5.26
CA ILE A 58 0.17 -10.93 -6.54
C ILE A 58 0.20 -12.41 -6.89
N GLU A 59 0.05 -13.31 -5.91
CA GLU A 59 -0.20 -14.73 -6.15
C GLU A 59 -1.49 -14.91 -6.96
N GLY A 60 -1.43 -15.70 -8.03
CA GLY A 60 -2.53 -15.89 -8.98
C GLY A 60 -2.65 -14.83 -10.06
N MET A 61 -1.83 -13.76 -10.06
CA MET A 61 -1.85 -12.78 -11.15
C MET A 61 -1.16 -13.32 -12.41
N GLU A 62 -1.79 -13.10 -13.57
CA GLU A 62 -1.16 -13.33 -14.87
C GLU A 62 -0.15 -12.22 -15.19
N VAL A 63 1.07 -12.61 -15.53
CA VAL A 63 2.18 -11.70 -15.85
C VAL A 63 2.81 -12.07 -17.19
N SER A 64 3.36 -11.06 -17.88
CA SER A 64 4.16 -11.25 -19.09
C SER A 64 5.58 -10.71 -18.88
N ILE A 65 6.59 -11.55 -19.10
CA ILE A 65 8.01 -11.21 -18.93
C ILE A 65 8.63 -11.02 -20.32
N ASP A 66 9.17 -9.83 -20.58
CA ASP A 66 9.91 -9.54 -21.80
C ASP A 66 11.30 -10.20 -21.75
N VAL A 67 11.63 -10.99 -22.77
CA VAL A 67 12.92 -11.68 -22.89
C VAL A 67 13.67 -11.26 -24.16
N SER A 68 13.28 -10.15 -24.78
CA SER A 68 13.91 -9.64 -25.99
C SER A 68 15.37 -9.29 -25.70
N THR A 69 16.31 -9.91 -26.41
CA THR A 69 17.76 -9.62 -26.25
C THR A 69 18.29 -8.62 -27.28
N CYS A 70 17.60 -8.51 -28.42
CA CYS A 70 17.89 -7.60 -29.52
C CYS A 70 16.61 -7.29 -30.31
N ASP A 71 16.69 -6.39 -31.30
CA ASP A 71 15.53 -5.96 -32.10
C ASP A 71 14.89 -7.11 -32.92
N ALA A 72 15.64 -8.16 -33.24
CA ALA A 72 15.12 -9.31 -33.99
C ALA A 72 14.13 -10.16 -33.17
N ASP A 73 14.26 -10.13 -31.85
CA ASP A 73 13.44 -10.88 -30.90
C ASP A 73 12.43 -9.96 -30.19
N LEU A 74 12.20 -8.77 -30.74
CA LEU A 74 11.33 -7.76 -30.14
C LEU A 74 9.91 -8.32 -29.99
N GLY A 75 9.44 -8.37 -28.75
CA GLY A 75 8.09 -8.85 -28.42
C GLY A 75 8.04 -10.33 -28.03
N ASN A 76 9.18 -11.01 -27.97
CA ASN A 76 9.29 -12.33 -27.35
C ASN A 76 9.03 -12.20 -25.85
N ARG A 77 7.95 -12.85 -25.39
CA ARG A 77 7.47 -12.80 -24.02
C ARG A 77 7.12 -14.19 -23.53
N TYR A 78 7.41 -14.43 -22.25
CA TYR A 78 6.83 -15.54 -21.51
C TYR A 78 5.62 -15.05 -20.74
N PHE A 79 4.52 -15.79 -20.81
CA PHE A 79 3.29 -15.54 -20.09
C PHE A 79 3.11 -16.61 -19.04
N GLY A 80 2.72 -16.23 -17.84
CA GLY A 80 2.47 -17.21 -16.79
C GLY A 80 1.79 -16.61 -15.58
N THR A 81 1.37 -17.47 -14.67
CA THR A 81 0.72 -17.07 -13.43
C THR A 81 1.73 -17.08 -12.28
N VAL A 82 1.75 -16.04 -11.48
CA VAL A 82 2.57 -15.99 -10.26
C VAL A 82 2.04 -17.06 -9.29
N THR A 83 2.87 -18.04 -8.98
CA THR A 83 2.53 -19.12 -8.05
C THR A 83 2.96 -18.82 -6.64
N GLU A 84 4.03 -18.01 -6.49
CA GLU A 84 4.57 -17.65 -5.18
C GLU A 84 5.35 -16.34 -5.31
N ALA A 85 5.36 -15.54 -4.25
CA ALA A 85 6.18 -14.35 -4.13
C ALA A 85 7.03 -14.43 -2.88
N LEU A 86 8.34 -14.39 -3.05
CA LEU A 86 9.31 -14.51 -1.97
C LEU A 86 9.95 -13.16 -1.67
N GLU A 87 10.19 -12.86 -0.40
CA GLU A 87 10.92 -11.66 -0.01
C GLU A 87 12.40 -11.75 -0.41
N LEU A 88 12.91 -10.68 -1.02
CA LEU A 88 14.29 -10.56 -1.46
C LEU A 88 14.76 -9.12 -1.33
N ASP A 89 15.58 -8.84 -0.31
CA ASP A 89 16.09 -7.49 0.01
C ASP A 89 16.89 -6.82 -1.12
N THR A 90 17.45 -7.62 -2.04
CA THR A 90 18.18 -7.12 -3.21
C THR A 90 17.28 -6.72 -4.37
N ALA A 91 16.00 -7.13 -4.36
CA ALA A 91 15.04 -6.75 -5.37
C ALA A 91 14.53 -5.32 -5.13
N LYS A 92 14.31 -4.55 -6.20
CA LYS A 92 13.85 -3.15 -6.11
C LYS A 92 12.58 -2.97 -5.27
N ASN A 93 11.69 -3.94 -5.31
CA ASN A 93 10.42 -3.92 -4.56
C ASN A 93 10.42 -4.90 -3.38
N GLY A 94 11.57 -5.50 -3.03
CA GLY A 94 11.68 -6.43 -1.92
C GLY A 94 11.11 -7.83 -2.19
N TYR A 95 10.68 -8.14 -3.43
CA TYR A 95 10.10 -9.45 -3.78
C TYR A 95 10.64 -10.01 -5.10
N ILE A 96 10.73 -11.33 -5.18
CA ILE A 96 10.90 -12.11 -6.41
C ILE A 96 9.63 -12.95 -6.65
N LEU A 97 9.19 -13.03 -7.90
CA LEU A 97 8.01 -13.78 -8.30
C LEU A 97 8.43 -15.12 -8.90
N LEU A 98 7.83 -16.20 -8.41
CA LEU A 98 7.93 -17.52 -8.98
C LEU A 98 6.75 -17.72 -9.92
N VAL A 99 7.05 -17.98 -11.18
CA VAL A 99 6.07 -18.26 -12.23
C VAL A 99 6.35 -19.67 -12.73
N GLN A 100 5.42 -20.59 -12.49
CA GLN A 100 5.50 -21.96 -13.01
C GLN A 100 4.83 -22.07 -14.38
N ASP A 101 5.28 -23.03 -15.19
CA ASP A 101 4.71 -23.38 -16.50
C ASP A 101 4.53 -22.19 -17.45
N ALA A 102 5.48 -21.25 -17.46
CA ALA A 102 5.39 -20.07 -18.31
C ALA A 102 5.44 -20.43 -19.81
N GLU A 103 4.45 -19.96 -20.57
CA GLU A 103 4.29 -20.23 -22.01
C GLU A 103 4.89 -19.09 -22.86
N PRO A 104 5.75 -19.38 -23.84
CA PRO A 104 6.28 -18.38 -24.76
C PRO A 104 5.25 -18.04 -25.85
N ASN A 105 5.28 -16.79 -26.35
CA ASN A 105 4.58 -16.42 -27.58
C ASN A 105 5.42 -16.59 -28.87
N PHE A 106 6.57 -17.27 -28.78
CA PHE A 106 7.53 -17.46 -29.86
C PHE A 106 8.04 -18.90 -29.88
N ASP A 107 8.63 -19.34 -30.99
CA ASP A 107 9.22 -20.69 -31.07
C ASP A 107 10.52 -20.75 -30.25
N VAL A 108 10.47 -21.46 -29.14
CA VAL A 108 11.61 -21.70 -28.25
C VAL A 108 12.49 -22.86 -28.69
N ASN A 109 12.01 -23.74 -29.56
CA ASN A 109 12.69 -24.97 -29.95
C ASN A 109 13.61 -24.81 -31.16
N GLY A 110 13.67 -23.61 -31.77
CA GLY A 110 14.56 -23.34 -32.89
C GLY A 110 14.34 -24.24 -34.10
N ASN A 111 13.14 -24.81 -34.25
CA ASN A 111 12.77 -25.52 -35.46
C ASN A 111 12.15 -24.53 -36.44
N SER A 112 12.97 -23.60 -36.91
CA SER A 112 12.70 -22.94 -38.18
C SER A 112 12.55 -24.00 -39.28
N PRO A 113 11.53 -23.93 -40.15
CA PRO A 113 11.60 -24.60 -41.44
C PRO A 113 12.76 -24.05 -42.29
#